data_AF-A0A3D4R4V2-F1
#
_entry.id   AF-A0A3D4R4V2-F1
#
_cell.length_a   1.000
_cell.length_b   1.000
_cell.length_c   1.000
_cell.angle_alpha   90.00
_cell.angle_beta   90.00
_cell.angle_gamma   90.00
#
_symmetry.space_group_name_H-M   'P 1'
#
loop_
_entity.id
_entity.type
_entity.pdbx_description
1 polymer ?
#
loop_
_entity_poly.entity_id
_entity_poly.type
_entity_poly.pdbx_seq_one_letter_code
_entity_poly.pdbx_strand_id
1 'polypeptide(L)' 'MLDIKYLRQNIELVHRKMDERGQKIDFDRFLSLDAKRRDILQAVETLRNERNSVSKQVGELKKKKEDA' A
#
# COMPACT_ATOMS: atom_id res chain seq x y z
N MET A 1 7.21 8.92 18.23
CA MET A 1 7.07 8.70 16.77
C MET A 1 5.67 9.12 16.37
N LEU A 2 5.48 9.93 15.31
CA LEU A 2 4.13 10.27 14.84
C LEU A 2 3.51 9.06 14.12
N ASP A 3 2.20 8.91 14.23
CA ASP A 3 1.46 7.93 13.45
C ASP A 3 1.56 8.26 11.94
N ILE A 4 1.82 7.25 11.12
CA ILE A 4 2.08 7.43 9.68
C ILE A 4 0.82 7.87 8.93
N LYS A 5 -0.37 7.44 9.36
CA LYS A 5 -1.64 7.84 8.77
C LYS A 5 -1.93 9.29 9.15
N TYR A 6 -1.69 9.68 10.39
CA TYR A 6 -1.82 11.06 10.83
C TYR A 6 -0.89 11.99 10.03
N LEU A 7 0.39 11.61 9.89
CA LEU A 7 1.38 12.39 9.14
C LEU A 7 0.93 12.60 7.69
N ARG A 8 0.44 11.55 7.03
CA ARG A 8 -0.07 11.62 5.65
C ARG A 8 -1.30 12.54 5.54
N GLN A 9 -2.23 12.47 6.49
CA GLN A 9 -3.47 13.23 6.45
C GLN A 9 -3.29 14.70 6.84
N ASN A 10 -2.19 15.04 7.53
CA ASN A 10 -1.98 16.36 8.13
C ASN A 10 -0.58 16.91 7.80
N ILE A 11 -0.03 16.59 6.63
CA ILE A 11 1.37 16.89 6.31
C ILE A 11 1.69 18.38 6.37
N GLU A 12 0.78 19.24 5.91
CA GLU A 12 0.93 20.70 5.97
C GLU A 12 0.97 21.23 7.40
N LEU A 13 0.12 20.69 8.28
CA LEU A 13 0.11 21.04 9.69
C LEU A 13 1.42 20.62 10.35
N VAL A 14 1.89 19.40 10.07
CA VAL A 14 3.15 18.90 10.60
C VAL A 14 4.32 19.75 10.09
N HIS A 15 4.36 20.08 8.80
CA HIS A 15 5.38 20.96 8.22
C HIS A 15 5.44 22.30 8.95
N ARG A 16 4.30 22.98 9.10
CA ARG A 16 4.21 24.26 9.84
C ARG A 16 4.71 24.12 11.28
N LYS A 17 4.33 23.03 11.97
CA LYS A 17 4.75 22.78 13.35
C LYS A 17 6.23 22.46 13.47
N MET A 18 6.87 21.93 12.43
CA MET A 18 8.33 21.75 12.40
C MET A 18 9.04 23.08 12.12
N ASP A 19 8.51 23.91 11.21
CA ASP A 19 9.03 25.26 10.96
C ASP A 19 8.97 26.15 12.21
N GLU A 20 7.85 26.14 12.94
CA GLU A 20 7.69 26.83 14.24
C GLU A 20 8.73 26.39 15.27
N ARG A 21 9.25 25.16 15.16
CA ARG A 21 10.29 24.61 16.02
C ARG A 21 11.71 24.87 15.49
N GLY A 22 11.84 25.62 14.39
CA GLY A 22 13.11 25.91 13.74
C GLY A 22 13.71 24.71 13.00
N GLN A 23 12.91 23.67 12.73
CA GLN A 23 13.36 22.46 12.05
C GLN A 23 12.79 22.42 10.64
N LYS A 24 13.65 22.57 9.63
CA LYS A 24 13.27 22.35 8.24
C LYS A 24 13.41 20.87 7.92
N ILE A 25 12.28 20.20 7.77
CA ILE A 25 12.22 18.79 7.40
C ILE A 25 11.60 18.69 6.02
N ASP A 26 12.32 18.08 5.09
CA ASP A 26 11.79 17.71 3.79
C ASP A 26 10.97 16.41 3.90
N PHE A 27 9.68 16.50 3.62
CA PHE A 27 8.75 15.38 3.65
C PHE A 27 8.55 14.72 2.28
N ASP A 28 9.12 15.24 1.19
CA ASP A 28 8.89 14.72 -0.16
C ASP A 28 9.38 13.28 -0.30
N ARG A 29 10.55 12.99 0.27
CA ARG A 29 11.08 11.62 0.32
C ARG A 29 10.18 10.69 1.12
N PHE A 30 9.57 11.16 2.21
CA PHE A 30 8.64 10.36 2.99
C PHE A 30 7.35 10.08 2.20
N LEU A 31 6.76 11.11 1.58
CA LEU A 31 5.52 11.01 0.81
C LEU A 31 5.68 10.08 -0.40
N SER A 32 6.79 10.18 -1.12
CA SER A 32 7.09 9.30 -2.25
C SER A 32 7.25 7.83 -1.84
N LEU A 33 7.94 7.57 -0.73
CA LEU A 33 8.07 6.21 -0.19
C LEU A 33 6.74 5.64 0.32
N ASP A 34 5.92 6.46 1.00
CA ASP A 34 4.59 6.03 1.44
C ASP A 34 3.66 5.72 0.26
N ALA A 35 3.67 6.54 -0.79
CA ALA A 35 2.92 6.29 -2.01
C ALA A 35 3.34 4.96 -2.65
N LYS A 36 4.64 4.77 -2.90
CA LYS A 36 5.19 3.53 -3.47
C LYS A 36 4.82 2.30 -2.64
N ARG A 37 4.89 2.42 -1.30
CA ARG A 37 4.49 1.32 -0.40
C ARG A 37 3.02 0.96 -0.57
N ARG A 38 2.13 1.95 -0.67
CA ARG A 38 0.68 1.70 -0.84
C ARG A 38 0.38 1.06 -2.19
N ASP A 39 1.03 1.49 -3.25
CA ASP A 39 0.87 0.90 -4.58
C ASP A 39 1.30 -0.57 -4.60
N ILE A 40 2.44 -0.89 -3.98
CA ILE A 40 2.92 -2.27 -3.84
C ILE A 40 1.92 -3.12 -3.03
N LEU A 41 1.40 -2.59 -1.93
CA LEU A 41 0.41 -3.32 -1.12
C LEU A 41 -0.86 -3.62 -1.91
N GLN A 42 -1.36 -2.64 -2.67
CA GLN A 42 -2.52 -2.84 -3.53
C GLN A 42 -2.24 -3.91 -4.60
N ALA A 43 -1.09 -3.85 -5.26
CA ALA A 43 -0.70 -4.85 -6.26
C ALA A 43 -0.60 -6.27 -5.66
N VAL A 44 -0.05 -6.39 -4.46
CA VAL A 44 0.03 -7.69 -3.75
C VAL A 44 -1.36 -8.27 -3.48
N GLU A 45 -2.30 -7.44 -3.03
CA GLU A 45 -3.68 -7.91 -2.78
C GLU A 45 -4.39 -8.32 -4.08
N THR A 46 -4.19 -7.58 -5.18
CA THR A 46 -4.69 -7.98 -6.51
C THR A 46 -4.12 -9.32 -6.95
N LEU A 47 -2.80 -9.51 -6.87
CA LEU A 47 -2.14 -10.77 -7.27
C LEU A 47 -2.58 -11.94 -6.39
N ARG A 48 -2.80 -11.72 -5.09
CA ARG A 48 -3.34 -12.74 -4.18
C ARG A 48 -4.75 -13.15 -4.59
N ASN A 49 -5.60 -12.19 -4.95
CA ASN A 49 -6.96 -12.47 -5.41
C ASN A 49 -6.93 -13.29 -6.71
N GLU A 50 -6.15 -12.85 -7.69
CA GLU A 50 -6.00 -13.55 -8.97
C GLU A 50 -5.52 -14.99 -8.77
N ARG A 51 -4.45 -15.20 -7.99
CA ARG A 51 -3.93 -16.53 -7.68
C ARG A 51 -5.01 -17.42 -7.05
N ASN A 52 -5.78 -16.89 -6.10
CA ASN A 52 -6.82 -17.66 -5.41
C ASN A 52 -7.98 -18.00 -6.37
N SER A 53 -8.35 -17.07 -7.26
CA SER A 53 -9.36 -17.29 -8.30
C SER A 53 -8.95 -18.40 -9.26
N VAL A 54 -7.73 -18.32 -9.81
CA VAL A 54 -7.18 -19.32 -10.73
C VAL A 54 -7.07 -20.69 -10.03
N SER A 55 -6.59 -20.73 -8.79
CA SER A 55 -6.50 -21.98 -8.02
C SER A 55 -7.86 -22.66 -7.84
N LYS A 56 -8.91 -21.85 -7.61
CA LYS A 56 -10.29 -22.35 -7.50
C LYS A 56 -10.80 -22.89 -8.83
N GLN A 57 -10.59 -22.15 -9.93
CA GLN A 57 -10.97 -22.58 -11.28
C GLN A 57 -10.30 -23.91 -11.66
N VAL A 58 -8.99 -24.06 -11.39
CA VAL A 58 -8.26 -25.31 -11.64
C VAL A 58 -8.83 -26.47 -10.82
N GLY A 59 -9.17 -26.23 -9.55
CA GLY A 59 -9.82 -27.24 -8.70
C GLY A 59 -11.19 -27.67 -9.25
N GLU A 60 -11.98 -26.72 -9.76
CA GLU A 60 -13.27 -27.00 -10.37
C GLU A 60 -13.16 -27.79 -11.69
N LEU A 61 -12.22 -27.44 -12.57
CA LEU A 61 -11.95 -28.16 -13.82
C LEU A 61 -11.51 -29.60 -13.55
N LYS A 62 -10.55 -29.79 -12.62
CA LYS A 62 -10.11 -31.13 -12.17
C LYS A 62 -11.26 -31.97 -11.63
N LYS A 63 -12.18 -31.36 -10.87
CA LYS A 63 -13.38 -32.05 -10.34
C LYS A 63 -14.34 -32.47 -11.46
N LYS A 64 -14.43 -31.69 -12.54
CA LYS A 64 -15.28 -31.97 -13.70
C LYS A 64 -14.69 -33.02 -14.66
N LYS A 65 -13.47 -33.54 -14.40
CA LYS A 65 -12.73 -34.43 -15.32
C LYS A 65 -12.52 -33.84 -16.73
N GLU A 66 -12.62 -32.52 -16.85
CA GLU A 66 -12.10 -31.82 -18.03
C GLU A 66 -10.58 -31.77 -17.82
N ASP A 67 -9.83 -32.40 -18.72
CA ASP A 67 -8.39 -32.64 -18.60
C ASP A 67 -7.64 -31.38 -18.14
N ALA A 68 -6.80 -31.58 -17.13
CA ALA A 68 -5.91 -30.55 -16.58
C ALA A 68 -4.71 -30.30 -17.50
#